data_AF-A0A7X8LZ63-F1
#
_entry.id   AF-A0A7X8LZ63-F1
#
_cell.length_a   1.000
_cell.length_b   1.000
_cell.length_c   1.000
_cell.angle_alpha   90.00
_cell.angle_beta   90.00
_cell.angle_gamma   90.00
#
_symmetry.space_group_name_H-M   'P 1'
#
loop_
_entity.id
_entity.type
_entity.pdbx_description
1 polymer ?
#
loop_
_entity_poly.entity_id
_entity_poly.type
_entity_poly.pdbx_seq_one_letter_code
_entity_poly.pdbx_strand_id
1 'polypeptide(L)'
;PDVLRVHDLAYKVSGEVHRFLGILRFKKLNSGLYYSKIEPDNNITMLIAEHFKERLSDQPWIIHDAKRNVFALYDTNQVIFTKEDISVYTDNGADETFEELWKSYFKAIAIENRKNPKLQKQFLPRRYWKNLTEMQ
;
A
#
# COMPACT_ATOMS: atom_id res chain seq x y z
N PRO A 1 11.76 32.17 -3.16
CA PRO A 1 10.38 31.83 -2.77
C PRO A 1 9.88 30.56 -3.48
N ASP A 2 10.00 30.50 -4.81
CA ASP A 2 9.48 29.37 -5.60
C ASP A 2 10.31 28.08 -5.46
N VAL A 3 11.64 28.21 -5.37
CA VAL A 3 12.57 27.08 -5.16
C VAL A 3 12.27 26.36 -3.84
N LEU A 4 12.04 27.11 -2.76
CA LEU A 4 11.70 26.54 -1.45
C LEU A 4 10.39 25.74 -1.53
N ARG A 5 9.38 26.28 -2.20
CA ARG A 5 8.09 25.61 -2.37
C ARG A 5 8.22 24.30 -3.16
N VAL A 6 9.01 24.28 -4.22
CA VAL A 6 9.27 23.05 -5.00
C VAL A 6 9.96 22.01 -4.13
N HIS A 7 10.96 22.42 -3.34
CA HIS A 7 11.67 21.52 -2.42
C HIS A 7 10.73 20.92 -1.36
N ASP A 8 9.87 21.75 -0.75
CA ASP A 8 8.90 21.29 0.24
C ASP A 8 7.89 20.28 -0.34
N LEU A 9 7.44 20.50 -1.57
CA LEU A 9 6.57 19.57 -2.29
C LEU A 9 7.29 18.25 -2.59
N ALA A 10 8.53 18.32 -3.08
CA ALA A 10 9.34 17.14 -3.36
C ALA A 10 9.55 16.30 -2.08
N TYR A 11 9.85 16.94 -0.96
CA TYR A 11 10.03 16.26 0.34
C TYR A 11 8.75 15.57 0.82
N LYS A 12 7.59 16.21 0.64
CA LYS A 12 6.29 15.59 0.99
C LYS A 12 6.00 14.36 0.13
N VAL A 13 6.25 14.43 -1.18
CA VAL A 13 6.02 13.33 -2.11
C VAL A 13 6.99 12.18 -1.83
N SER A 14 8.30 12.45 -1.71
CA SER A 14 9.31 11.41 -1.48
C SER A 14 9.14 10.72 -0.12
N GLY A 15 8.82 11.49 0.93
CA GLY A 15 8.52 10.94 2.24
C GLY A 15 7.27 10.06 2.23
N GLU A 16 6.24 10.44 1.46
CA GLU A 16 5.05 9.62 1.29
C GLU A 16 5.33 8.34 0.49
N VAL A 17 6.08 8.43 -0.62
CA VAL A 17 6.55 7.28 -1.40
C VAL A 17 7.23 6.28 -0.46
N HIS A 18 8.26 6.72 0.27
CA HIS A 18 9.01 5.86 1.19
C HIS A 18 8.10 5.19 2.23
N ARG A 19 7.12 5.92 2.77
CA ARG A 19 6.14 5.35 3.70
C ARG A 19 5.32 4.24 3.02
N PHE A 20 4.77 4.48 1.83
CA PHE A 20 3.97 3.50 1.10
C PHE A 20 4.75 2.25 0.69
N LEU A 21 6.06 2.32 0.50
CA LEU A 21 6.89 1.12 0.31
C LEU A 21 6.80 0.15 1.49
N GLY A 22 6.65 0.66 2.72
CA GLY A 22 6.57 -0.17 3.93
C GLY A 22 5.15 -0.50 4.39
N ILE A 23 4.17 0.36 4.10
CA ILE A 23 2.81 0.23 4.65
C ILE A 23 1.83 -0.41 3.68
N LEU A 24 2.11 -0.43 2.38
CA LEU A 24 1.21 -1.05 1.41
C LEU A 24 1.00 -2.55 1.77
N ARG A 25 -0.25 -3.00 1.68
CA ARG A 25 -0.65 -4.39 1.93
C ARG A 25 -1.31 -4.95 0.69
N PHE A 26 -0.83 -6.11 0.24
CA PHE A 26 -1.49 -6.88 -0.81
C PHE A 26 -2.39 -7.93 -0.19
N LYS A 27 -3.54 -8.12 -0.83
CA LYS A 27 -4.50 -9.18 -0.59
C LYS A 27 -4.50 -10.12 -1.78
N LYS A 28 -4.46 -11.42 -1.54
CA LYS A 28 -4.49 -12.40 -2.62
C LYS A 28 -5.94 -12.68 -2.99
N LEU A 29 -6.29 -12.47 -4.26
CA LEU A 29 -7.60 -12.80 -4.79
C LEU A 29 -7.67 -14.28 -5.19
N ASN A 30 -8.89 -14.82 -5.28
CA ASN A 30 -9.14 -16.20 -5.73
C ASN A 30 -8.58 -16.48 -7.13
N SER A 31 -8.42 -15.44 -7.97
CA SER A 31 -7.79 -15.53 -9.29
C SER A 31 -6.27 -15.73 -9.25
N GLY A 32 -5.64 -15.66 -8.07
CA GLY A 32 -4.18 -15.67 -7.90
C GLY A 32 -3.53 -14.28 -8.04
N LEU A 33 -4.31 -13.27 -8.41
CA LEU A 33 -3.87 -11.87 -8.50
C LEU A 33 -3.74 -11.23 -7.13
N TYR A 34 -2.70 -10.43 -6.91
CA TYR A 34 -2.54 -9.65 -5.68
C TYR A 34 -3.11 -8.26 -5.87
N TYR A 35 -3.95 -7.80 -4.94
CA TYR A 35 -4.58 -6.49 -5.01
C TYR A 35 -4.26 -5.66 -3.77
N SER A 36 -3.90 -4.39 -3.99
CA SER A 36 -3.71 -3.41 -2.92
C SER A 36 -4.51 -2.15 -3.19
N LYS A 37 -5.32 -1.75 -2.23
CA LYS A 37 -6.03 -0.47 -2.22
C LYS A 37 -5.26 0.54 -1.37
N ILE A 38 -4.94 1.70 -1.93
CA ILE A 38 -4.27 2.80 -1.24
C ILE A 38 -5.05 4.11 -1.38
N GLU A 39 -4.87 5.02 -0.43
CA GLU A 39 -5.50 6.35 -0.44
C GLU A 39 -4.45 7.44 -0.10
N PRO A 40 -3.38 7.60 -0.92
CA PRO A 40 -2.29 8.54 -0.66
C PRO A 40 -2.72 10.01 -0.81
N ASP A 41 -2.01 10.90 -0.12
CA ASP A 41 -2.22 12.35 -0.19
C ASP A 41 -1.73 12.92 -1.52
N ASN A 42 -0.63 12.39 -2.08
CA ASN A 42 -0.07 12.77 -3.38
C ASN A 42 -0.24 11.66 -4.43
N ASN A 43 -0.08 12.00 -5.71
CA ASN A 43 -0.09 11.02 -6.79
C ASN A 43 1.24 10.27 -6.84
N ILE A 44 1.35 9.18 -6.08
CA ILE A 44 2.58 8.41 -5.90
C ILE A 44 2.56 7.05 -6.60
N THR A 45 1.43 6.63 -7.17
CA THR A 45 1.23 5.26 -7.68
C THR A 45 2.32 4.85 -8.67
N MET A 46 2.67 5.75 -9.58
CA MET A 46 3.75 5.52 -10.55
C MET A 46 5.13 5.41 -9.89
N LEU A 47 5.37 6.18 -8.82
CA LEU A 47 6.66 6.22 -8.13
C LEU A 47 6.91 4.96 -7.28
N ILE A 48 5.87 4.34 -6.76
CA ILE A 48 5.98 3.12 -5.94
C ILE A 48 5.95 1.84 -6.78
N ALA A 49 5.45 1.89 -8.02
CA ALA A 49 5.21 0.72 -8.84
C ALA A 49 6.49 -0.09 -9.14
N GLU A 50 7.59 0.59 -9.49
CA GLU A 50 8.86 -0.10 -9.82
C GLU A 50 9.39 -0.91 -8.62
N HIS A 51 9.27 -0.37 -7.40
CA HIS A 51 9.68 -1.08 -6.20
C HIS A 51 8.93 -2.41 -6.03
N PHE A 52 7.62 -2.43 -6.27
CA PHE A 52 6.82 -3.64 -6.12
C PHE A 52 6.99 -4.60 -7.29
N LYS A 53 7.25 -4.10 -8.50
CA LYS A 53 7.63 -4.93 -9.66
C LYS A 53 8.91 -5.72 -9.34
N GLU A 54 9.93 -5.06 -8.81
CA GLU A 54 11.19 -5.73 -8.45
C GLU A 54 11.01 -6.74 -7.31
N ARG A 55 10.28 -6.33 -6.26
CA ARG A 55 10.10 -7.13 -5.03
C ARG A 55 9.15 -8.32 -5.19
N LEU A 56 8.14 -8.20 -6.06
CA LEU A 56 7.11 -9.21 -6.33
C LEU A 56 7.10 -9.57 -7.82
N SER A 57 8.29 -9.80 -8.38
CA SER A 57 8.49 -9.97 -9.82
C SER A 57 7.80 -11.20 -10.40
N ASP A 58 7.59 -12.23 -9.58
CA ASP A 58 6.95 -13.51 -9.92
C ASP A 58 5.43 -13.53 -9.70
N GLN A 59 4.84 -12.44 -9.21
CA GLN A 59 3.44 -12.37 -8.81
C GLN A 59 2.72 -11.25 -9.55
N PRO A 60 1.62 -11.53 -10.26
CA PRO A 60 0.83 -10.46 -10.88
C PRO A 60 0.13 -9.66 -9.77
N TRP A 61 0.13 -8.34 -9.91
CA TRP A 61 -0.46 -7.47 -8.90
C TRP A 61 -1.12 -6.21 -9.46
N ILE A 62 -2.03 -5.64 -8.66
CA ILE A 62 -2.69 -4.36 -8.90
C ILE A 62 -2.50 -3.48 -7.67
N ILE A 63 -2.01 -2.26 -7.88
CA ILE A 63 -2.07 -1.18 -6.90
C ILE A 63 -3.10 -0.16 -7.37
N HIS A 64 -4.11 0.09 -6.55
CA HIS A 64 -5.21 1.00 -6.83
C HIS A 64 -5.17 2.21 -5.87
N ASP A 65 -4.86 3.40 -6.40
CA ASP A 65 -5.12 4.67 -5.73
C ASP A 65 -6.60 5.02 -5.83
N ALA A 66 -7.33 4.70 -4.77
CA ALA A 66 -8.77 4.88 -4.69
C ALA A 66 -9.21 6.34 -4.54
N LYS A 67 -8.29 7.27 -4.19
CA LYS A 67 -8.62 8.70 -4.16
C LYS A 67 -8.65 9.30 -5.56
N ARG A 68 -7.81 8.79 -6.48
CA ARG A 68 -7.64 9.32 -7.84
C ARG A 68 -8.18 8.41 -8.92
N ASN A 69 -8.62 7.20 -8.56
CA ASN A 69 -8.97 6.13 -9.47
C ASN A 69 -7.85 5.84 -10.48
N VAL A 70 -6.63 5.66 -9.96
CA VAL A 70 -5.44 5.34 -10.76
C VAL A 70 -4.97 3.94 -10.39
N PHE A 71 -4.72 3.13 -11.41
CA PHE A 71 -4.26 1.76 -11.27
C PHE A 71 -2.85 1.62 -11.82
N ALA A 72 -2.01 0.87 -11.11
CA ALA A 72 -0.80 0.25 -11.64
C ALA A 72 -1.03 -1.25 -11.69
N LEU A 73 -0.90 -1.83 -12.88
CA LEU A 73 -1.15 -3.23 -13.18
C LEU A 73 0.18 -3.87 -13.57
N TYR A 74 0.57 -4.94 -12.89
CA TYR A 74 1.77 -5.71 -13.20
C TYR A 74 1.40 -7.14 -13.58
N ASP A 75 1.83 -7.56 -14.76
CA ASP A 75 1.53 -8.86 -15.35
C ASP A 75 2.69 -9.86 -15.28
N THR A 76 3.68 -9.62 -14.42
CA THR A 76 4.98 -10.33 -14.32
C THR A 76 6.03 -9.97 -15.39
N ASN A 77 5.69 -9.07 -16.31
CA ASN A 77 6.62 -8.60 -17.34
C ASN A 77 6.73 -7.06 -17.36
N GLN A 78 5.60 -6.37 -17.34
CA GLN A 78 5.53 -4.91 -17.46
C GLN A 78 4.50 -4.30 -16.52
N VAL A 79 4.66 -3.01 -16.25
CA VAL A 79 3.69 -2.21 -15.48
C VAL A 79 2.90 -1.33 -16.44
N ILE A 80 1.58 -1.45 -16.39
CA ILE A 80 0.63 -0.62 -17.15
C ILE A 80 -0.11 0.29 -16.17
N PHE A 81 -0.25 1.57 -16.53
CA PHE A 81 -1.02 2.53 -15.77
C PHE A 81 -2.33 2.87 -16.48
N THR A 82 -3.44 2.86 -15.76
CA THR A 82 -4.74 3.26 -16.30
C THR A 82 -5.57 4.02 -15.27
N LYS A 83 -6.52 4.79 -15.79
CA LYS A 83 -7.58 5.48 -15.03
C LYS A 83 -8.97 4.95 -15.35
N GLU A 84 -9.04 3.95 -16.21
CA GLU A 84 -10.30 3.30 -16.53
C GLU A 84 -10.79 2.51 -15.31
N ASP A 85 -12.11 2.46 -15.15
CA ASP A 85 -12.72 1.72 -14.06
C ASP A 85 -12.51 0.22 -14.26
N ILE A 86 -11.68 -0.37 -13.40
CA ILE A 86 -11.47 -1.81 -13.34
C ILE A 86 -12.36 -2.37 -12.24
N SER A 87 -13.32 -3.21 -12.62
CA SER A 87 -14.10 -4.00 -11.66
C SER A 87 -13.22 -5.09 -11.05
N VAL A 88 -12.64 -4.81 -9.89
CA VAL A 88 -11.89 -5.80 -9.10
C VAL A 88 -12.86 -6.51 -8.15
N TYR A 89 -13.19 -7.76 -8.47
CA TYR A 89 -13.99 -8.62 -7.59
C TYR A 89 -13.11 -9.13 -6.44
N THR A 90 -13.21 -8.48 -5.28
CA THR A 90 -12.60 -8.94 -4.03
C THR A 90 -13.55 -9.91 -3.34
N ASP A 91 -13.70 -11.12 -3.88
CA ASP A 91 -14.52 -12.12 -3.21
C ASP A 91 -13.80 -12.59 -1.93
N ASN A 92 -14.38 -12.29 -0.77
CA ASN A 92 -13.67 -12.18 0.52
C ASN A 92 -13.37 -13.52 1.21
N GLY A 93 -13.83 -14.66 0.68
CA GLY A 93 -13.85 -15.93 1.43
C GLY A 93 -12.50 -16.57 1.74
N ALA A 94 -11.45 -16.32 0.96
CA ALA A 94 -10.14 -16.97 1.14
C ALA A 94 -9.13 -16.15 1.96
N ASP A 95 -9.36 -14.84 2.11
CA ASP A 95 -8.38 -13.91 2.70
C ASP A 95 -8.55 -13.77 4.22
N GLU A 96 -9.73 -14.06 4.78
CA GLU A 96 -10.00 -13.93 6.22
C GLU A 96 -9.02 -14.74 7.08
N THR A 97 -8.71 -15.98 6.66
CA THR A 97 -7.72 -16.80 7.39
C THR A 97 -6.31 -16.19 7.35
N PHE A 98 -5.89 -15.63 6.22
CA PHE A 98 -4.57 -14.96 6.11
C PHE A 98 -4.53 -13.67 6.93
N GLU A 99 -5.63 -12.91 6.97
CA GLU A 99 -5.75 -11.73 7.82
C GLU A 99 -5.67 -12.08 9.30
N GLU A 100 -6.36 -13.13 9.75
CA GLU A 100 -6.29 -13.61 11.14
C GLU A 100 -4.89 -14.09 11.51
N LEU A 101 -4.24 -14.84 10.61
CA LEU A 101 -2.85 -15.26 10.78
C LEU A 101 -1.91 -14.06 10.89
N TRP A 102 -2.10 -13.05 10.04
CA TRP A 102 -1.32 -11.82 10.11
C TRP A 102 -1.53 -11.06 11.42
N LYS A 103 -2.79 -10.90 11.88
CA LYS A 103 -3.08 -10.25 13.18
C LYS A 103 -2.45 -11.01 14.34
N SER A 104 -2.52 -12.35 14.31
CA SER A 104 -1.93 -13.22 15.33
C SER A 104 -0.42 -13.11 15.35
N TYR A 105 0.22 -13.17 14.17
CA TYR A 105 1.66 -12.96 14.01
C TYR A 105 2.09 -11.58 14.51
N PHE A 106 1.41 -10.52 14.08
CA PHE A 106 1.71 -9.14 14.46
C PHE A 106 1.65 -8.95 15.97
N LYS A 107 0.64 -9.52 16.62
CA LYS A 107 0.50 -9.51 18.08
C LYS A 107 1.61 -10.31 18.78
N ALA A 108 1.97 -11.48 18.24
CA ALA A 108 2.98 -12.35 18.83
C ALA A 108 4.38 -11.75 18.81
N ILE A 109 4.74 -11.02 17.75
CA ILE A 109 6.06 -10.35 17.64
C ILE A 109 6.12 -9.01 18.40
N ALA A 110 4.98 -8.47 18.83
CA ALA A 110 4.93 -7.17 19.49
C ALA A 110 5.55 -7.24 20.89
N ILE A 111 6.57 -6.42 21.14
CA ILE A 111 7.21 -6.32 22.46
C ILE A 111 6.45 -5.26 23.27
N GLU A 112 5.73 -5.69 24.30
CA GLU A 112 4.86 -4.81 25.11
C GLU A 112 5.59 -3.58 25.65
N ASN A 113 6.81 -3.77 26.17
CA ASN A 113 7.64 -2.68 26.72
C ASN A 113 8.12 -1.66 25.66
N ARG A 114 8.01 -1.97 24.37
CA ARG A 114 8.36 -1.05 23.26
C ARG A 114 7.16 -0.33 22.67
N LYS A 115 5.96 -0.50 23.24
CA LYS A 115 4.74 0.12 22.73
C LYS A 115 4.79 1.64 22.87
N ASN A 116 4.92 2.35 21.75
CA ASN A 116 4.88 3.80 21.68
C ASN A 116 3.84 4.27 20.64
N PRO A 117 2.57 4.50 21.06
CA PRO A 117 1.50 4.87 20.15
C PRO A 117 1.71 6.23 19.47
N LYS A 118 2.45 7.15 20.10
CA LYS A 118 2.74 8.47 19.54
C LYS A 118 3.71 8.34 18.36
N LEU A 119 4.79 7.58 18.56
CA LEU A 119 5.76 7.30 17.51
C LEU A 119 5.16 6.48 16.37
N GLN A 120 4.35 5.47 16.70
CA GLN A 120 3.63 4.67 15.70
C GLN A 120 2.77 5.57 14.80
N LYS A 121 2.03 6.54 15.35
CA LYS A 121 1.22 7.49 14.56
C LYS A 121 2.06 8.43 13.69
N GLN A 122 3.32 8.71 14.05
CA GLN A 122 4.21 9.53 13.24
C GLN A 122 4.71 8.77 11.99
N PHE A 123 5.09 7.50 12.16
CA PHE A 123 5.52 6.65 11.04
C PHE A 123 4.35 6.12 10.21
N LEU A 124 3.23 5.80 10.87
CA LEU A 124 2.00 5.26 10.31
C LEU A 124 0.82 6.20 10.62
N PRO A 125 0.63 7.29 9.86
CA PRO A 125 -0.49 8.20 10.08
C PRO A 125 -1.84 7.49 9.99
N ARG A 126 -2.73 7.84 10.92
CA ARG A 126 -4.08 7.24 11.05
C ARG A 126 -4.90 7.25 9.77
N ARG A 127 -4.73 8.26 8.93
CA ARG A 127 -5.43 8.38 7.64
C ARG A 127 -5.21 7.21 6.69
N TYR A 128 -4.13 6.44 6.85
CA TYR A 128 -3.85 5.26 6.01
C TYR A 128 -4.31 3.94 6.64
N TRP A 129 -4.74 3.93 7.91
CA TRP A 129 -5.05 2.70 8.65
C TRP A 129 -6.22 1.92 8.06
N LYS A 130 -7.10 2.59 7.31
CA LYS A 130 -8.24 1.98 6.63
C LYS A 130 -7.83 0.79 5.75
N ASN A 131 -6.63 0.81 5.18
CA ASN A 131 -6.13 -0.24 4.27
C ASN A 131 -5.07 -1.14 4.95
N LEU A 132 -4.95 -1.12 6.28
CA LEU A 132 -3.98 -1.91 7.04
C LEU A 132 -4.69 -2.91 7.94
N THR A 133 -4.56 -4.20 7.63
CA THR A 133 -5.21 -5.28 8.36
C THR A 133 -4.88 -5.28 9.86
N GLU A 134 -3.63 -4.99 10.24
CA GLU A 134 -3.20 -4.95 11.65
C GLU A 134 -3.75 -3.76 12.47
N MET A 135 -4.29 -2.75 11.80
CA MET A 135 -4.86 -1.55 12.44
C MET A 135 -6.41 -1.58 12.49
N GLN A 136 -7.02 -2.64 11.94
CA GLN A 136 -8.46 -2.89 11.92
C GLN A 136 -8.90 -3.81 13.06
#